data_AF-A0ABD0RR43-F1
#
_entry.id   AF-A0ABD0RR43-F1
#
_cell.length_a   1.000
_cell.length_b   1.000
_cell.length_c   1.000
_cell.angle_alpha   90.00
_cell.angle_beta   90.00
_cell.angle_gamma   90.00
#
_symmetry.space_group_name_H-M   'P 1'
#
loop_
_entity.id
_entity.type
_entity.pdbx_description
1 polymer ?
#
loop_
_entity_poly.entity_id
_entity_poly.type
_entity_poly.pdbx_seq_one_letter_code
_entity_poly.pdbx_strand_id
1 'polypeptide(L)' 'QSPIDIVPTQAQHDPSLKHLKLKYDPATAKGILNNGHSFQVDFADDDNSS' A
#
# COMPACT_ATOMS: atom_id res chain seq x y z
N GLN A 1 7.86 11.07 12.27
CA GLN A 1 6.74 11.66 11.51
C GLN A 1 6.99 11.35 10.04
N SER A 2 5.94 10.99 9.28
CA SER A 2 5.99 10.90 7.81
C SER A 2 5.26 12.10 7.20
N PRO A 3 5.50 12.48 5.93
CA PRO A 3 6.50 11.93 5.00
C PRO A 3 7.95 12.34 5.35
N ILE A 4 8.94 11.76 4.65
CA ILE A 4 10.35 12.17 4.68
C ILE A 4 10.88 12.38 3.25
N ASP A 5 11.95 13.16 3.11
CA ASP A 5 12.70 13.25 1.86
C ASP A 5 13.65 12.06 1.74
N ILE A 6 13.55 11.29 0.65
CA ILE A 6 14.40 10.14 0.41
C ILE A 6 15.63 10.62 -0.35
N VAL A 7 16.79 10.63 0.30
CA VAL A 7 18.08 10.91 -0.33
C VAL A 7 18.61 9.61 -0.94
N PRO A 8 18.62 9.43 -2.29
CA PRO A 8 18.89 8.12 -2.90
C PRO A 8 20.29 7.56 -2.58
N THR A 9 21.28 8.43 -2.36
CA THR A 9 22.66 8.04 -2.00
C THR A 9 22.78 7.54 -0.56
N GLN A 10 21.79 7.81 0.29
CA GLN A 10 21.74 7.35 1.68
C GLN A 10 20.80 6.15 1.88
N ALA A 11 19.98 5.83 0.87
CA ALA A 11 19.16 4.63 0.87
C ALA A 11 20.07 3.39 0.83
N GLN A 12 19.92 2.52 1.82
CA GLN A 12 20.73 1.30 1.92
C GLN A 12 20.08 0.17 1.10
N HIS A 13 20.84 -0.41 0.19
CA HIS A 13 20.41 -1.64 -0.48
C HIS A 13 20.45 -2.80 0.51
N ASP A 14 19.29 -3.41 0.77
CA ASP A 14 19.18 -4.62 1.55
C ASP A 14 18.95 -5.83 0.59
N PRO A 15 20.00 -6.60 0.27
CA PRO A 15 19.91 -7.74 -0.65
C PRO A 15 19.12 -8.92 -0.06
N SER A 16 18.78 -8.90 1.23
CA SER A 16 17.98 -9.95 1.86
C SER A 16 16.49 -9.80 1.60
N LEU A 17 16.05 -8.61 1.13
CA LEU A 17 14.66 -8.36 0.78
C LEU A 17 14.22 -9.25 -0.37
N LYS A 18 13.09 -9.95 -0.17
CA LYS A 18 12.43 -10.72 -1.23
C LYS A 18 11.74 -9.78 -2.22
N HIS A 19 11.48 -10.30 -3.42
CA HIS A 19 10.67 -9.60 -4.40
C HIS A 19 9.28 -9.24 -3.84
N LEU A 20 8.89 -7.97 -4.00
CA LEU A 20 7.55 -7.52 -3.69
C LEU A 20 6.56 -8.12 -4.72
N LYS A 21 5.58 -8.89 -4.24
CA LYS A 21 4.51 -9.45 -5.07
C LYS A 21 3.15 -8.94 -4.60
N LEU A 22 2.54 -8.07 -5.39
CA LEU A 22 1.18 -7.59 -5.15
C LEU A 22 0.19 -8.55 -5.81
N LYS A 23 -0.81 -9.01 -5.05
CA LYS A 23 -1.93 -9.81 -5.56
C LYS A 23 -3.22 -9.07 -5.21
N TYR A 24 -3.82 -8.44 -6.20
CA TYR A 24 -5.09 -7.73 -6.03
C TYR A 24 -6.23 -8.56 -6.60
N ASP A 25 -7.33 -8.62 -5.86
CA ASP A 25 -8.61 -9.11 -6.36
C ASP A 25 -9.52 -7.90 -6.61
N PRO A 26 -9.88 -7.59 -7.86
CA PRO A 26 -10.79 -6.49 -8.15
C PRO A 26 -12.16 -6.63 -7.48
N ALA A 27 -12.59 -7.86 -7.17
CA ALA A 27 -13.88 -8.10 -6.52
C ALA A 27 -13.91 -7.64 -5.06
N THR A 28 -12.77 -7.35 -4.43
CA THR A 28 -12.73 -6.88 -3.04
C THR A 28 -13.00 -5.38 -2.92
N ALA A 29 -13.04 -4.61 -4.01
CA ALA A 29 -13.38 -3.18 -3.95
C ALA A 29 -14.84 -2.97 -3.51
N LYS A 30 -15.07 -2.24 -2.42
CA LYS A 30 -16.39 -2.06 -1.78
C LYS A 30 -17.06 -0.73 -2.11
N GLY A 31 -16.30 0.37 -2.20
CA GLY A 31 -16.89 1.69 -2.41
C GLY A 31 -15.87 2.82 -2.54
N ILE A 32 -16.36 3.99 -2.94
CA ILE A 32 -15.61 5.24 -3.01
C ILE A 32 -16.26 6.29 -2.11
N LEU A 33 -15.45 6.96 -1.30
CA LEU A 33 -15.89 7.96 -0.32
C LEU A 33 -15.06 9.24 -0.45
N ASN A 34 -15.71 10.40 -0.41
CA ASN A 34 -15.04 11.67 -0.11
C ASN A 34 -15.20 11.95 1.38
N ASN A 35 -14.10 11.95 2.13
CA ASN A 35 -14.10 12.13 3.59
C ASN A 35 -13.79 13.58 4.02
N GLY A 36 -13.70 14.53 3.09
CA GLY A 36 -13.34 15.93 3.36
C GLY A 36 -11.83 16.22 3.44
N HIS A 37 -10.98 15.20 3.36
CA HIS A 37 -9.51 15.31 3.32
C HIS A 37 -8.91 14.69 2.05
N SER A 38 -9.49 13.58 1.58
CA SER A 38 -9.14 12.87 0.36
C SER A 38 -10.36 12.14 -0.20
N PHE A 39 -10.21 11.55 -1.39
CA PHE A 39 -11.08 10.43 -1.78
C PHE A 39 -10.41 9.12 -1.37
N GLN A 40 -11.21 8.19 -0.87
CA GLN A 40 -10.78 6.87 -0.41
C GLN A 40 -11.54 5.81 -1.19
N VAL A 41 -10.87 4.69 -1.48
CA VAL A 41 -11.49 3.47 -2.00
C VAL A 41 -11.28 2.38 -0.97
N ASP A 42 -12.37 1.74 -0.54
CA ASP A 42 -12.34 0.69 0.47
C ASP A 42 -12.26 -0.69 -0.19
N PHE A 43 -11.48 -1.60 0.41
CA PHE A 43 -11.34 -2.99 -0.03
C PHE A 43 -11.69 -3.96 1.12
N ALA A 44 -12.20 -5.15 0.79
CA ALA A 44 -12.40 -6.25 1.74
C ALA A 44 -11.05 -6.81 2.23
N ASP A 45 -10.89 -6.97 3.54
CA ASP A 45 -9.67 -7.48 4.20
C ASP A 45 -9.96 -8.65 5.17
N ASP A 46 -11.16 -9.20 5.10
CA ASP A 46 -11.65 -10.31 5.92
C ASP A 46 -11.15 -11.69 5.46
N ASP A 47 -10.54 -11.76 4.27
CA ASP A 47 -10.02 -13.00 3.70
C ASP A 47 -8.52 -13.19 4.06
N ASN A 48 -8.21 -14.15 4.93
CA ASN A 48 -6.84 -14.44 5.36
C ASN A 48 -6.08 -15.27 4.30
N SER A 49 -5.73 -14.63 3.17
CA SER A 49 -5.03 -15.26 2.05
C SER A 49 -3.51 -15.00 2.01
N SER A 50 -2.92 -14.68 3.17
CA SER A 50 -1.49 -14.36 3.36
C SER A 50 -0.53 -15.48 2.92
#